data_AF-A0A0C2XDA6-F1
#
_entry.id   AF-A0A0C2XDA6-F1
#
_cell.length_a   1.000
_cell.length_b   1.000
_cell.length_c   1.000
_cell.angle_alpha   90.00
_cell.angle_beta   90.00
_cell.angle_gamma   90.00
#
_symmetry.space_group_name_H-M   'P 1'
#
loop_
_entity.id
_entity.type
_entity.pdbx_description
1 polymer ?
#
loop_
_entity_poly.entity_id
_entity_poly.type
_entity_poly.pdbx_seq_one_letter_code
_entity_poly.pdbx_strand_id
1 'polypeptide(L)'
;MKFIFASIFPILAFVSLVAGAPVHLVGRDVFVPPVILPNHKSVWKVGTTQTVTWNVTNPPKQITNTNAMIVLVTDGRLDIEHPLATGINVLKGTAQVVVPKVAPGKNYQILVFGDSGNTGEFFEIVN
;
A
#
# COMPACT_ATOMS: atom_id res chain seq x y z
N MET A 1 58.49 61.07 -17.14
CA MET A 1 57.05 60.99 -17.47
C MET A 1 56.56 59.59 -17.09
N LYS A 2 55.37 59.53 -16.51
CA LYS A 2 54.78 58.41 -15.77
C LYS A 2 53.78 57.73 -16.69
N PHE A 3 53.87 56.42 -16.96
CA PHE A 3 52.72 55.65 -17.43
C PHE A 3 52.76 54.21 -16.89
N ILE A 4 51.76 53.95 -16.06
CA ILE A 4 51.37 52.67 -15.48
C ILE A 4 50.55 51.94 -16.56
N PHE A 5 50.79 50.66 -16.79
CA PHE A 5 49.82 49.79 -17.44
C PHE A 5 49.59 48.56 -16.57
N ALA A 6 48.43 48.54 -15.92
CA ALA A 6 47.91 47.40 -15.19
C ALA A 6 47.33 46.38 -16.19
N SER A 7 47.80 45.15 -16.16
CA SER A 7 47.18 44.04 -16.91
C SER A 7 46.02 43.47 -16.10
N ILE A 8 44.80 43.70 -16.61
CA ILE A 8 43.55 43.16 -16.09
C ILE A 8 43.41 41.70 -16.54
N PHE A 9 43.24 40.79 -15.59
CA PHE A 9 42.83 39.39 -15.81
C PHE A 9 41.32 39.34 -16.09
N PRO A 10 40.82 38.77 -17.20
CA PRO A 10 39.42 38.39 -17.28
C PRO A 10 39.24 36.94 -16.82
N ILE A 11 38.65 36.76 -15.64
CA ILE A 11 38.09 35.47 -15.20
C ILE A 11 36.72 35.34 -15.87
N LEU A 12 36.65 34.57 -16.98
CA LEU A 12 35.37 34.20 -17.58
C LEU A 12 34.74 33.08 -16.74
N ALA A 13 33.85 33.44 -15.81
CA ALA A 13 33.02 32.46 -15.12
C ALA A 13 31.89 32.02 -16.06
N PHE A 14 31.96 30.77 -16.55
CA PHE A 14 30.83 30.14 -17.24
C PHE A 14 29.72 29.87 -16.23
N VAL A 15 28.64 30.67 -16.27
CA VAL A 15 27.40 30.35 -15.56
C VAL A 15 26.63 29.36 -16.42
N SER A 16 26.68 28.07 -16.08
CA SER A 16 25.80 27.07 -16.70
C SER A 16 24.39 27.24 -16.15
N LEU A 17 23.49 27.79 -16.97
CA LEU A 17 22.07 27.84 -16.64
C LEU A 17 21.45 26.47 -16.92
N VAL A 18 21.30 25.65 -15.88
CA VAL A 18 20.48 24.43 -15.98
C VAL A 18 19.01 24.86 -15.90
N ALA A 19 18.32 24.83 -17.03
CA ALA A 19 16.87 25.00 -17.07
C ALA A 19 16.19 23.68 -16.67
N GLY A 20 15.81 23.55 -15.40
CA GLY A 20 14.94 22.47 -14.95
C GLY A 20 13.50 22.77 -15.35
N ALA A 21 12.95 22.05 -16.33
CA ALA A 21 11.52 22.13 -16.62
C ALA A 21 10.70 21.54 -15.46
N PRO A 22 9.57 22.15 -15.06
CA PRO A 22 8.73 21.59 -14.01
C PRO A 22 8.13 20.27 -14.50
N VAL A 23 8.50 19.16 -13.86
CA VAL A 23 7.81 17.89 -14.03
C VAL A 23 6.46 18.02 -13.32
N HIS A 24 5.37 17.91 -14.07
CA HIS A 24 4.04 17.79 -13.49
C HIS A 24 3.95 16.44 -12.77
N LEU A 25 4.22 16.43 -11.47
CA LEU A 25 4.01 15.28 -10.61
C LEU A 25 2.50 15.10 -10.45
N VAL A 26 1.89 14.26 -11.29
CA VAL A 26 0.56 13.76 -10.98
C VAL A 26 0.75 12.83 -9.78
N GLY A 27 0.24 13.24 -8.62
CA GLY A 27 0.39 12.49 -7.38
C GLY A 27 -0.16 11.08 -7.56
N ARG A 28 0.73 10.10 -7.58
CA ARG A 28 0.35 8.70 -7.55
C ARG A 28 0.03 8.37 -6.10
N ASP A 29 -1.17 7.89 -5.85
CA ASP A 29 -1.64 7.67 -4.48
C ASP A 29 -1.63 6.18 -4.14
N VAL A 30 -1.43 5.88 -2.85
CA VAL A 30 -1.52 4.52 -2.33
C VAL A 30 -2.98 4.22 -2.08
N PHE A 31 -3.50 3.16 -2.70
CA PHE A 31 -4.88 2.76 -2.46
C PHE A 31 -4.99 1.87 -1.22
N VAL A 32 -5.75 2.33 -0.23
CA VAL A 32 -5.98 1.63 1.04
C VAL A 32 -7.49 1.36 1.21
N PRO A 33 -8.03 0.28 0.61
CA PRO A 33 -9.45 0.02 0.68
C PRO A 33 -9.90 -0.45 2.08
N PRO A 34 -11.01 0.08 2.62
CA PRO A 34 -11.64 -0.48 3.80
C PRO A 34 -12.15 -1.91 3.56
N VAL A 35 -11.78 -2.85 4.42
CA VAL A 35 -12.33 -4.22 4.42
C VAL A 35 -13.79 -4.18 4.92
N ILE A 36 -14.69 -4.83 4.19
CA ILE A 36 -16.13 -4.92 4.48
C ILE A 36 -16.47 -6.29 5.07
N LEU A 37 -15.91 -7.36 4.48
CA LEU A 37 -16.06 -8.74 4.96
C LEU A 37 -14.68 -9.42 5.01
N PRO A 38 -14.39 -10.19 6.08
CA PRO A 38 -15.24 -10.45 7.24
C PRO A 38 -15.44 -9.22 8.15
N ASN A 39 -16.48 -9.27 8.98
CA ASN A 39 -16.85 -8.26 9.97
C ASN A 39 -17.21 -8.89 11.33
N HIS A 40 -17.63 -8.11 12.32
CA HIS A 40 -17.97 -8.59 13.67
C HIS A 40 -19.06 -9.68 13.76
N LYS A 41 -19.81 -9.93 12.67
CA LYS A 41 -20.82 -11.00 12.59
C LYS A 41 -20.32 -12.23 11.84
N SER A 42 -19.12 -12.18 11.27
CA SER A 42 -18.55 -13.24 10.46
C SER A 42 -17.97 -14.35 11.34
N VAL A 43 -18.27 -15.59 10.97
CA VAL A 43 -17.71 -16.79 11.59
C VAL A 43 -17.11 -17.65 10.50
N TRP A 44 -15.80 -17.87 10.57
CA TRP A 44 -15.04 -18.63 9.59
C TRP A 44 -14.61 -19.98 10.17
N LYS A 45 -14.75 -21.04 9.38
CA LYS A 45 -14.28 -22.37 9.77
C LYS A 45 -12.90 -22.66 9.18
N VAL A 46 -11.97 -23.15 10.00
CA VAL A 46 -10.62 -23.56 9.55
C VAL A 46 -10.69 -24.49 8.35
N GLY A 47 -9.81 -24.28 7.37
CA GLY A 47 -9.71 -25.07 6.14
C GLY A 47 -10.79 -24.79 5.09
N THR A 48 -11.80 -23.98 5.40
CA THR A 48 -12.81 -23.59 4.40
C THR A 48 -12.29 -22.47 3.50
N THR A 49 -12.83 -22.40 2.28
CA THR A 49 -12.62 -21.22 1.42
C THR A 49 -13.63 -20.15 1.80
N GLN A 50 -13.14 -18.95 2.06
CA GLN A 50 -13.94 -17.79 2.45
C GLN A 50 -13.68 -16.64 1.48
N THR A 51 -14.66 -15.74 1.38
CA THR A 51 -14.56 -14.56 0.53
C THR A 51 -14.24 -13.35 1.38
N VAL A 52 -13.14 -12.68 1.06
CA VAL A 52 -12.81 -11.35 1.57
C VAL A 52 -13.37 -10.32 0.61
N THR A 53 -13.99 -9.28 1.15
CA THR A 53 -14.57 -8.18 0.37
C THR A 53 -14.11 -6.85 0.95
N TRP A 54 -13.75 -5.91 0.08
CA TRP A 54 -13.33 -4.56 0.46
C TRP A 54 -13.94 -3.52 -0.49
N ASN A 55 -13.98 -2.27 -0.01
CA ASN A 55 -14.61 -1.19 -0.74
C ASN A 55 -13.69 -0.64 -1.85
N VAL A 56 -14.19 -0.64 -3.09
CA VAL A 56 -13.52 -0.09 -4.28
C VAL A 56 -14.31 1.02 -4.98
N THR A 57 -15.27 1.66 -4.30
CA THR A 57 -16.15 2.66 -4.94
C THR A 57 -15.46 3.99 -5.25
N ASN A 58 -14.40 4.34 -4.53
CA ASN A 58 -13.68 5.61 -4.71
C ASN A 58 -12.15 5.43 -4.71
N PRO A 59 -11.60 4.69 -5.70
CA PRO A 59 -10.15 4.54 -5.80
C PRO A 59 -9.51 5.86 -6.26
N PRO A 60 -8.24 6.11 -5.90
CA PRO A 60 -7.49 7.25 -6.42
C PRO A 60 -7.44 7.26 -7.95
N LYS A 61 -7.42 8.45 -8.55
CA LYS A 61 -7.40 8.63 -10.01
C LYS A 61 -6.14 8.02 -10.67
N GLN A 62 -5.05 7.94 -9.92
CA GLN A 62 -3.82 7.29 -10.34
C GLN A 62 -3.31 6.42 -9.20
N ILE A 63 -3.13 5.13 -9.47
CA ILE A 63 -2.70 4.14 -8.49
C ILE A 63 -1.31 3.66 -8.89
N THR A 64 -0.37 3.74 -7.96
CA THR A 64 1.02 3.33 -8.18
C THR A 64 1.17 1.81 -8.23
N ASN A 65 0.42 1.11 -7.38
CA ASN A 65 0.48 -0.33 -7.21
C ASN A 65 -0.92 -0.90 -7.03
N THR A 66 -1.30 -1.83 -7.90
CA THR A 66 -2.57 -2.55 -7.80
C THR A 66 -2.40 -3.96 -7.23
N ASN A 67 -1.16 -4.43 -7.07
CA ASN A 67 -0.85 -5.71 -6.47
C ASN A 67 -0.97 -5.60 -4.95
N ALA A 68 -1.73 -6.52 -4.35
CA ALA A 68 -1.89 -6.63 -2.92
C ALA A 68 -1.80 -8.09 -2.46
N MET A 69 -1.76 -8.25 -1.15
CA MET A 69 -1.92 -9.50 -0.44
C MET A 69 -3.01 -9.36 0.64
N ILE A 70 -3.51 -10.49 1.10
CA ILE A 70 -4.41 -10.58 2.24
C ILE A 70 -3.65 -11.25 3.36
N VAL A 71 -3.60 -10.60 4.52
CA VAL A 71 -2.95 -11.14 5.72
C VAL A 71 -3.95 -11.26 6.86
N LEU A 72 -3.76 -12.30 7.67
CA LEU A 72 -4.48 -12.47 8.92
C LEU A 72 -3.78 -11.64 10.00
N VAL A 73 -4.58 -10.96 10.81
CA VAL A 73 -4.09 -10.22 11.99
C VAL A 73 -4.70 -10.84 13.23
N THR A 74 -3.88 -11.13 14.23
CA THR A 74 -4.29 -11.72 15.52
C THR A 74 -3.67 -10.93 16.65
N ASP A 75 -4.50 -10.38 17.55
CA ASP A 75 -4.04 -9.54 18.67
C ASP A 75 -3.11 -8.40 18.24
N GLY A 76 -3.40 -7.78 17.09
CA GLY A 76 -2.59 -6.71 16.50
C GLY A 76 -1.28 -7.16 15.86
N ARG A 77 -0.98 -8.46 15.81
CA ARG A 77 0.18 -9.02 15.11
C ARG A 77 -0.22 -9.46 13.71
N LEU A 78 0.50 -8.96 12.70
CA LEU A 78 0.28 -9.28 11.29
C LEU A 78 1.09 -10.54 10.93
N ASP A 79 0.46 -11.51 10.28
CA ASP A 79 1.15 -12.68 9.73
C ASP A 79 1.52 -12.45 8.26
N ILE A 80 2.53 -11.59 8.04
CA ILE A 80 3.00 -11.22 6.68
C ILE A 80 3.78 -12.36 6.02
N GLU A 81 4.41 -13.22 6.81
CA GLU A 81 5.19 -14.37 6.30
C GLU A 81 4.29 -15.47 5.74
N HIS A 82 3.02 -15.54 6.17
CA HIS A 82 2.03 -16.51 5.68
C HIS A 82 0.76 -15.79 5.18
N PRO A 83 0.85 -15.04 4.08
CA PRO A 83 -0.31 -14.36 3.52
C PRO A 83 -1.37 -15.38 3.09
N LEU A 84 -2.64 -15.05 3.32
CA LEU A 84 -3.77 -15.87 2.89
C LEU A 84 -3.97 -15.87 1.37
N ALA A 85 -3.55 -14.79 0.71
CA ALA A 85 -3.48 -14.66 -0.73
C ALA A 85 -2.45 -13.59 -1.12
N THR A 86 -1.80 -13.75 -2.27
CA THR A 86 -0.80 -12.81 -2.83
C THR A 86 -1.08 -12.55 -4.29
N GLY A 87 -0.57 -11.45 -4.85
CA GLY A 87 -0.72 -11.17 -6.28
C GLY A 87 -2.15 -10.82 -6.68
N ILE A 88 -2.98 -10.42 -5.71
CA ILE A 88 -4.37 -10.04 -5.97
C ILE A 88 -4.40 -8.60 -6.50
N ASN A 89 -5.35 -8.33 -7.40
CA ASN A 89 -5.60 -6.96 -7.84
C ASN A 89 -6.56 -6.29 -6.86
N VAL A 90 -6.07 -5.29 -6.14
CA VAL A 90 -6.81 -4.52 -5.12
C VAL A 90 -8.05 -3.81 -5.68
N LEU A 91 -8.15 -3.61 -6.99
CA LEU A 91 -9.34 -2.99 -7.61
C LEU A 91 -10.48 -3.97 -7.86
N LYS A 92 -10.27 -5.28 -7.65
CA LYS A 92 -11.34 -6.28 -7.79
C LYS A 92 -12.39 -6.22 -6.70
N GLY A 93 -12.08 -5.64 -5.54
CA GLY A 93 -13.00 -5.55 -4.40
C GLY A 93 -13.23 -6.86 -3.66
N THR A 94 -12.68 -7.98 -4.14
CA THR A 94 -12.85 -9.29 -3.52
C THR A 94 -11.76 -10.27 -3.93
N ALA A 95 -11.47 -11.23 -3.04
CA ALA A 95 -10.67 -12.41 -3.31
C ALA A 95 -11.10 -13.57 -2.40
N GLN A 96 -10.91 -14.81 -2.89
CA GLN A 96 -11.09 -16.01 -2.08
C GLN A 96 -9.80 -16.35 -1.35
N VAL A 97 -9.93 -16.82 -0.11
CA VAL A 97 -8.82 -17.25 0.75
C VAL A 97 -9.17 -18.57 1.42
N VAL A 98 -8.16 -19.37 1.75
CA VAL A 98 -8.33 -20.54 2.62
C VAL A 98 -8.06 -20.12 4.05
N VAL A 99 -8.98 -20.44 4.96
CA VAL A 99 -8.81 -20.13 6.39
C VAL A 99 -7.67 -21.00 6.94
N PRO A 100 -6.60 -20.39 7.49
CA PRO A 100 -5.43 -21.14 7.94
C PRO A 100 -5.74 -21.94 9.21
N LYS A 101 -4.88 -22.89 9.53
CA LYS A 101 -4.99 -23.66 10.77
C LYS A 101 -4.51 -22.82 11.96
N VAL A 102 -5.46 -22.18 12.65
CA VAL A 102 -5.24 -21.36 13.86
C VAL A 102 -6.18 -21.79 14.98
N ALA A 103 -5.90 -21.37 16.22
CA ALA A 103 -6.77 -21.66 17.34
C ALA A 103 -8.13 -20.94 17.19
N PRO A 104 -9.27 -21.53 17.60
CA PRO A 104 -10.53 -20.80 17.61
C PRO A 104 -10.46 -19.53 18.47
N GLY A 105 -11.12 -18.46 18.04
CA GLY A 105 -11.06 -17.16 18.72
C GLY A 105 -11.84 -16.06 18.00
N LYS A 106 -12.00 -14.91 18.66
CA LYS A 106 -12.78 -13.74 18.19
C LYS A 106 -11.94 -12.49 17.92
N ASN A 107 -10.62 -12.64 18.01
CA ASN A 107 -9.60 -11.60 17.96
C ASN A 107 -8.87 -11.57 16.60
N TYR A 108 -9.54 -12.06 15.55
CA TYR A 108 -9.01 -12.08 14.19
C TYR A 108 -9.48 -10.87 13.40
N GLN A 109 -8.61 -10.30 12.57
CA GLN A 109 -8.96 -9.28 11.58
C GLN A 109 -8.33 -9.64 10.24
N ILE A 110 -8.88 -9.10 9.17
CA ILE A 110 -8.29 -9.17 7.84
C ILE A 110 -7.69 -7.82 7.47
N LEU A 111 -6.49 -7.86 6.89
CA LEU A 111 -5.83 -6.71 6.30
C LEU A 111 -5.59 -7.00 4.81
N VAL A 112 -6.11 -6.12 3.95
CA VAL A 112 -5.73 -6.07 2.54
C VAL A 112 -4.56 -5.10 2.43
N PHE A 113 -3.39 -5.61 2.06
CA PHE A 113 -2.13 -4.89 2.12
C PHE A 113 -1.50 -4.76 0.72
N GLY A 114 -1.37 -3.52 0.24
CA GLY A 114 -0.57 -3.16 -0.94
C GLY A 114 0.73 -2.47 -0.50
N ASP A 115 0.85 -1.17 -0.76
CA ASP A 115 1.92 -0.34 -0.19
C ASP A 115 1.59 0.16 1.24
N SER A 116 0.30 0.11 1.60
CA SER A 116 -0.26 0.38 2.92
C SER A 116 -1.53 -0.47 3.08
N GLY A 117 -2.11 -0.49 4.29
CA GLY A 117 -3.30 -1.28 4.57
C GLY A 117 -4.11 -0.73 5.73
N ASN A 118 -5.40 -1.07 5.76
CA ASN A 118 -6.28 -0.83 6.89
C ASN A 118 -6.93 -2.15 7.33
N THR A 119 -6.84 -2.45 8.61
CA THR A 119 -7.46 -3.66 9.18
C THR A 119 -8.98 -3.52 9.18
N GLY A 120 -9.66 -4.59 8.78
CA GLY A 120 -11.11 -4.74 8.96
C GLY A 120 -11.50 -4.91 10.43
N GLU A 121 -12.79 -5.15 10.66
CA GLU A 121 -13.30 -5.43 12.00
C GLU A 121 -12.83 -6.79 12.53
N PHE A 122 -12.88 -6.95 13.86
CA PHE A 122 -12.68 -8.25 14.49
C PHE A 122 -13.75 -9.25 14.07
N PHE A 123 -13.41 -10.53 13.92
CA PHE A 123 -14.34 -11.61 13.59
C PHE A 123 -13.92 -12.93 14.25
N GLU A 124 -14.80 -13.94 14.15
CA GLU A 124 -14.60 -15.25 14.78
C GLU A 124 -14.04 -16.30 13.80
N ILE A 125 -13.04 -17.07 14.24
CA ILE A 125 -12.60 -18.31 13.60
C ILE A 125 -12.92 -19.49 14.52
N VAL A 126 -13.47 -20.57 13.94
CA VAL A 126 -13.83 -21.83 14.61
C VAL A 126 -13.20 -23.04 13.89
N ASN A 127 -13.18 -24.20 14.55
CA ASN A 127 -12.69 -25.47 13.98
C ASN A 127 -13.70 -26.16 13.07
#